data_AF-A0A9X2IRD0-F1
#
_entry.id   AF-A0A9X2IRD0-F1
#
_cell.length_a   1.000
_cell.length_b   1.000
_cell.length_c   1.000
_cell.angle_alpha   90.00
_cell.angle_beta   90.00
_cell.angle_gamma   90.00
#
_symmetry.space_group_name_H-M   'P 1'
#
loop_
_entity.id
_entity.type
_entity.pdbx_description
1 polymer ?
#
loop_
_entity_poly.entity_id
_entity_poly.type
_entity_poly.pdbx_seq_one_letter_code
_entity_poly.pdbx_strand_id
1 'polypeptide(L)'
;MKNVNPILCKMMSLGIACLFIVGPGLTVIAAEYAPAASGFLARQSMGGDEEARQSVSLPRETEEQLITKHAKTVVDALAEKDFATVADYVHPKKGVRFSPYAYVKKAHRSFTPECVSKMMNDSTVYFWGTYDGSGHAIELTPAEYYERFLYQKDFARAEDIHFDQLTERGNTLHNADEVYPDAHFVEFHLPGSEELAGMDWASLIMAFEKWNGQWYLVGMIQDQWTI
;
A
#
# COMPACT_ATOMS: atom_id res chain seq x y z
N MET A 1 13.72 15.87 27.72
CA MET A 1 13.60 16.35 26.33
C MET A 1 14.89 16.03 25.58
N LYS A 2 15.00 14.84 24.99
CA LYS A 2 16.12 14.49 24.12
C LYS A 2 15.61 14.66 22.69
N ASN A 3 16.06 15.72 22.02
CA ASN A 3 15.83 15.93 20.59
C ASN A 3 16.56 14.84 19.82
N VAL A 4 15.83 13.82 19.35
CA VAL A 4 16.37 12.82 18.42
C VAL A 4 16.22 13.37 17.02
N ASN A 5 17.37 13.66 16.41
CA ASN A 5 17.56 14.32 15.13
C ASN A 5 17.02 13.43 13.97
N PRO A 6 16.12 13.90 13.09
CA PRO A 6 15.48 13.08 12.04
C PRO A 6 16.38 12.77 10.82
N ILE A 7 17.71 12.71 10.99
CA ILE A 7 18.66 12.78 9.86
C ILE A 7 19.15 11.39 9.39
N LEU A 8 18.93 10.31 10.13
CA LEU A 8 19.62 9.05 9.83
C LEU A 8 19.20 8.36 8.52
N CYS A 9 18.01 8.62 7.97
CA CYS A 9 17.65 8.09 6.64
C CYS A 9 17.96 9.06 5.47
N LYS A 10 18.47 10.29 5.75
CA LYS A 10 18.77 11.29 4.70
C LYS A 10 20.23 11.28 4.23
N MET A 11 21.12 10.50 4.86
CA MET A 11 22.57 10.54 4.60
C MET A 11 23.12 9.53 3.57
N MET A 12 22.29 8.70 2.93
CA MET A 12 22.77 7.73 1.92
C MET A 12 22.64 8.19 0.45
N SER A 13 22.41 9.49 0.18
CA SER A 13 22.33 10.02 -1.19
C SER A 13 23.38 11.08 -1.45
N LEU A 14 24.62 10.64 -1.70
CA LEU A 14 25.62 11.41 -2.44
C LEU A 14 26.59 10.42 -3.12
N GLY A 15 26.22 10.03 -4.34
CA GLY A 15 27.00 9.16 -5.20
C GLY A 15 26.61 9.38 -6.65
N ILE A 16 26.85 10.59 -7.15
CA ILE A 16 26.77 10.94 -8.57
C ILE A 16 27.88 10.20 -9.31
N ALA A 17 27.53 9.42 -10.33
CA ALA A 17 28.43 9.11 -11.44
C ALA A 17 27.61 8.94 -12.73
N CYS A 18 27.54 10.03 -13.51
CA CYS A 18 27.27 9.96 -14.94
C CYS A 18 28.36 9.14 -15.63
N LEU A 19 28.00 8.22 -16.52
CA LEU A 19 28.83 7.94 -17.69
C LEU A 19 27.96 7.54 -18.89
N PHE A 20 28.01 8.38 -19.91
CA PHE A 20 27.49 8.19 -21.25
C PHE A 20 28.23 7.05 -21.96
N ILE A 21 27.52 6.20 -22.70
CA ILE A 21 28.03 5.68 -23.98
C ILE A 21 26.91 5.75 -25.03
N VAL A 22 27.19 6.57 -26.04
CA VAL A 22 26.48 6.72 -27.31
C VAL A 22 27.07 5.72 -28.30
N GLY A 23 26.27 5.09 -29.15
CA GLY A 23 26.79 4.43 -30.36
C GLY A 23 25.70 3.88 -31.29
N PRO A 24 25.85 4.00 -32.63
CA PRO A 24 24.73 4.18 -33.54
C PRO A 24 24.51 3.02 -34.55
N GLY A 25 23.26 2.93 -35.06
CA GLY A 25 22.90 2.64 -36.46
C GLY A 25 23.25 1.29 -37.09
N LEU A 26 22.24 0.63 -37.68
CA LEU A 26 22.27 0.34 -39.13
C LEU A 26 20.88 -0.03 -39.69
N THR A 27 20.81 0.15 -41.00
CA THR A 27 19.66 0.43 -41.86
C THR A 27 18.92 -0.81 -42.40
N VAL A 28 17.61 -0.63 -42.55
CA VAL A 28 16.65 -1.16 -43.53
C VAL A 28 17.18 -2.11 -44.63
N ILE A 29 16.48 -3.24 -44.83
CA ILE A 29 16.31 -3.84 -46.17
C ILE A 29 14.83 -4.21 -46.35
N ALA A 30 14.17 -3.46 -47.22
CA ALA A 30 12.92 -3.87 -47.84
C ALA A 30 13.25 -4.80 -49.02
N ALA A 31 12.46 -5.86 -49.19
CA ALA A 31 12.45 -6.64 -50.42
C ALA A 31 10.99 -6.99 -50.74
N GLU A 32 10.43 -6.27 -51.72
CA GLU A 32 9.28 -6.71 -52.50
C GLU A 32 9.73 -7.83 -53.45
N TYR A 33 8.88 -8.83 -53.70
CA TYR A 33 8.66 -9.43 -55.03
C TYR A 33 7.45 -10.37 -54.97
N ALA A 34 6.37 -9.99 -55.67
CA ALA A 34 5.28 -10.85 -56.15
C ALA A 34 5.80 -11.69 -57.38
N PRO A 35 5.06 -12.62 -58.06
CA PRO A 35 3.60 -12.63 -58.23
C PRO A 35 2.88 -14.00 -58.46
N ALA A 36 1.54 -13.86 -58.57
CA ALA A 36 0.64 -14.46 -59.58
C ALA A 36 -0.15 -15.76 -59.32
N ALA A 37 -1.43 -15.64 -59.74
CA ALA A 37 -2.39 -16.64 -60.24
C ALA A 37 -3.14 -17.46 -59.17
N SER A 38 -4.44 -17.76 -59.27
CA SER A 38 -5.45 -17.51 -60.30
C SER A 38 -6.85 -17.74 -59.70
N GLY A 39 -7.84 -16.95 -60.14
CA GLY A 39 -9.24 -17.33 -60.35
C GLY A 39 -10.05 -18.06 -59.27
N PHE A 40 -11.02 -17.34 -58.69
CA PHE A 40 -12.36 -17.91 -58.51
C PHE A 40 -13.41 -16.81 -58.61
N LEU A 41 -14.21 -16.86 -59.66
CA LEU A 41 -15.44 -16.09 -59.81
C LEU A 41 -16.54 -16.79 -59.00
N ALA A 42 -17.08 -16.12 -57.99
CA ALA A 42 -18.43 -16.38 -57.52
C ALA A 42 -19.10 -15.06 -57.18
N ARG A 43 -19.98 -14.64 -58.08
CA ARG A 43 -20.96 -13.58 -57.91
C ARG A 43 -22.10 -14.16 -57.08
N GLN A 44 -22.46 -13.54 -55.95
CA GLN A 44 -23.85 -13.28 -55.59
C GLN A 44 -24.02 -12.46 -54.29
N SER A 45 -24.95 -11.51 -54.41
CA SER A 45 -25.89 -11.00 -53.40
C SER A 45 -25.37 -10.24 -52.17
N MET A 46 -25.65 -8.94 -52.18
CA MET A 46 -25.85 -8.14 -50.98
C MET A 46 -27.10 -8.62 -50.23
N GLY A 47 -26.99 -8.78 -48.91
CA GLY A 47 -28.07 -9.05 -47.97
C GLY A 47 -27.44 -9.01 -46.58
N GLY A 48 -27.80 -8.00 -45.79
CA GLY A 48 -27.00 -7.53 -44.66
C GLY A 48 -26.99 -8.46 -43.45
N ASP A 49 -25.79 -8.73 -42.97
CA ASP A 49 -25.51 -9.10 -41.60
C ASP A 49 -24.76 -7.93 -40.94
N GLU A 50 -25.52 -6.95 -40.48
CA GLU A 50 -25.01 -5.93 -39.56
C GLU A 50 -25.04 -6.56 -38.15
N GLU A 51 -24.17 -7.55 -37.92
CA GLU A 51 -23.85 -8.00 -36.57
C GLU A 51 -23.15 -6.85 -35.87
N ALA A 52 -23.93 -6.13 -35.09
CA ALA A 52 -23.47 -5.13 -34.14
C ALA A 52 -22.34 -5.73 -33.30
N ARG A 53 -21.10 -5.34 -33.59
CA ARG A 53 -19.97 -5.52 -32.68
C ARG A 53 -20.24 -4.68 -31.45
N GLN A 54 -20.98 -5.24 -30.51
CA GLN A 54 -21.07 -4.74 -29.16
C GLN A 54 -19.66 -4.83 -28.57
N SER A 55 -18.93 -3.71 -28.60
CA SER A 55 -17.70 -3.56 -27.86
C SER A 55 -18.06 -3.67 -26.39
N VAL A 56 -17.87 -4.85 -25.81
CA VAL A 56 -17.98 -5.06 -24.37
C VAL A 56 -16.84 -4.27 -23.75
N SER A 57 -17.10 -3.02 -23.37
CA SER A 57 -16.19 -2.27 -22.52
C SER A 57 -16.21 -2.93 -21.15
N LEU A 58 -15.11 -3.57 -20.76
CA LEU A 58 -14.95 -4.04 -19.39
C LEU A 58 -15.28 -2.89 -18.43
N PRO A 59 -16.04 -3.14 -17.33
CA PRO A 59 -16.27 -2.11 -16.33
C PRO A 59 -14.92 -1.59 -15.85
N ARG A 60 -14.75 -0.25 -15.80
CA ARG A 60 -13.58 0.30 -15.11
C ARG A 60 -13.68 -0.06 -13.64
N GLU A 61 -12.58 -0.58 -13.09
CA GLU A 61 -12.42 -0.78 -11.65
C GLU A 61 -12.73 0.53 -10.91
N THR A 62 -13.54 0.47 -9.85
CA THR A 62 -13.84 1.64 -9.02
C THR A 62 -12.64 2.01 -8.15
N GLU A 63 -12.61 3.23 -7.60
CA GLU A 63 -11.54 3.64 -6.70
C GLU A 63 -11.51 2.75 -5.44
N GLU A 64 -12.68 2.44 -4.87
CA GLU A 64 -12.82 1.48 -3.77
C GLU A 64 -12.21 0.12 -4.08
N GLN A 65 -12.52 -0.46 -5.25
CA GLN A 65 -11.97 -1.77 -5.66
C GLN A 65 -10.44 -1.72 -5.80
N LEU A 66 -9.92 -0.66 -6.43
CA LEU A 66 -8.49 -0.48 -6.64
C LEU A 66 -7.74 -0.29 -5.31
N ILE A 67 -8.24 0.57 -4.43
CA ILE A 67 -7.63 0.85 -3.12
C ILE A 67 -7.70 -0.40 -2.22
N THR A 68 -8.84 -1.09 -2.18
CA THR A 68 -8.99 -2.32 -1.41
C THR A 68 -8.04 -3.41 -1.91
N LYS A 69 -7.85 -3.52 -3.22
CA LYS A 69 -6.86 -4.43 -3.81
C LYS A 69 -5.43 -4.06 -3.42
N HIS A 70 -5.06 -2.78 -3.48
CA HIS A 70 -3.75 -2.32 -2.99
C HIS A 70 -3.55 -2.66 -1.51
N ALA A 71 -4.56 -2.41 -0.68
CA ALA A 71 -4.53 -2.72 0.74
C ALA A 71 -4.35 -4.23 1.00
N LYS A 72 -5.06 -5.09 0.27
CA LYS A 72 -4.86 -6.55 0.34
C LYS A 72 -3.43 -6.95 -0.03
N THR A 73 -2.89 -6.42 -1.13
CA THR A 73 -1.49 -6.70 -1.51
C THR A 73 -0.50 -6.26 -0.43
N VAL A 74 -0.73 -5.10 0.20
CA VAL A 74 0.10 -4.64 1.31
C VAL A 74 -0.01 -5.59 2.52
N VAL A 75 -1.20 -6.07 2.86
CA VAL A 75 -1.40 -7.01 3.98
C VAL A 75 -0.75 -8.37 3.71
N ASP A 76 -0.89 -8.90 2.50
CA ASP A 76 -0.24 -10.15 2.10
C ASP A 76 1.29 -10.01 2.16
N ALA A 77 1.83 -8.88 1.68
CA ALA A 77 3.25 -8.58 1.77
C ALA A 77 3.72 -8.42 3.23
N LEU A 78 2.91 -7.83 4.11
CA LEU A 78 3.21 -7.79 5.54
C LEU A 78 3.29 -9.20 6.11
N ALA A 79 2.34 -10.09 5.80
CA ALA A 79 2.32 -11.47 6.27
C ALA A 79 3.60 -12.24 5.90
N GLU A 80 4.13 -11.99 4.70
CA GLU A 80 5.35 -12.61 4.18
C GLU A 80 6.63 -11.86 4.58
N LYS A 81 6.52 -10.77 5.34
CA LYS A 81 7.61 -9.83 5.69
C LYS A 81 8.30 -9.24 4.45
N ASP A 82 7.60 -9.17 3.33
CA ASP A 82 8.07 -8.56 2.09
C ASP A 82 7.87 -7.04 2.10
N PHE A 83 8.72 -6.38 2.87
CA PHE A 83 8.73 -4.92 2.95
C PHE A 83 9.21 -4.23 1.66
N ALA A 84 9.83 -4.96 0.73
CA ALA A 84 10.14 -4.42 -0.59
C ALA A 84 8.85 -4.17 -1.38
N THR A 85 7.92 -5.13 -1.38
CA THR A 85 6.59 -4.95 -1.97
C THR A 85 5.77 -3.88 -1.24
N VAL A 86 5.81 -3.83 0.10
CA VAL A 86 5.14 -2.75 0.86
C VAL A 86 5.63 -1.36 0.42
N ALA A 87 6.93 -1.20 0.19
CA ALA A 87 7.53 0.06 -0.20
C ALA A 87 7.00 0.60 -1.54
N ASP A 88 6.59 -0.26 -2.47
CA ASP A 88 6.05 0.14 -3.78
C ASP A 88 4.72 0.91 -3.65
N TYR A 89 3.98 0.68 -2.56
CA TYR A 89 2.73 1.36 -2.27
C TYR A 89 2.92 2.64 -1.45
N VAL A 90 4.11 2.89 -0.89
CA VAL A 90 4.34 4.04 -0.01
C VAL A 90 4.39 5.34 -0.80
N HIS A 91 3.73 6.39 -0.28
CA HIS A 91 3.72 7.69 -0.95
C HIS A 91 5.16 8.24 -1.10
N PRO A 92 5.61 8.58 -2.32
CA PRO A 92 7.02 8.94 -2.57
C PRO A 92 7.50 10.24 -1.92
N LYS A 93 6.59 11.15 -1.56
CA LYS A 93 6.90 12.41 -0.87
C LYS A 93 6.51 12.41 0.61
N LYS A 94 5.31 11.92 0.93
CA LYS A 94 4.79 11.91 2.31
C LYS A 94 5.37 10.76 3.13
N GLY A 95 5.78 9.67 2.49
CA GLY A 95 6.07 8.42 3.18
C GLY A 95 4.81 7.79 3.77
N VAL A 96 5.00 6.79 4.62
CA VAL A 96 3.94 6.15 5.41
C VAL A 96 4.20 6.38 6.90
N ARG A 97 3.19 6.85 7.63
CA ARG A 97 3.23 7.00 9.09
C ARG A 97 2.75 5.73 9.78
N PHE A 98 3.48 5.26 10.78
CA PHE A 98 3.10 4.14 11.63
C PHE A 98 2.56 4.64 12.95
N SER A 99 1.30 4.30 13.26
CA SER A 99 0.64 4.64 14.51
C SER A 99 0.34 3.37 15.31
N PRO A 100 0.86 3.23 16.55
CA PRO A 100 0.68 2.02 17.35
C PRO A 100 -0.76 1.85 17.88
N TYR A 101 -1.56 2.91 17.83
CA TYR A 101 -2.96 2.96 18.28
C TYR A 101 -3.75 3.89 17.36
N ALA A 102 -5.08 3.83 17.46
CA ALA A 102 -5.95 4.48 16.48
C ALA A 102 -5.97 6.00 16.57
N TYR A 103 -5.58 6.55 17.72
CA TYR A 103 -5.33 7.98 17.86
C TYR A 103 -3.96 8.34 17.27
N VAL A 104 -3.99 8.91 16.06
CA VAL A 104 -2.80 9.30 15.31
C VAL A 104 -2.22 10.60 15.87
N LYS A 105 -0.97 10.53 16.35
CA LYS A 105 -0.21 11.67 16.86
C LYS A 105 0.76 12.17 15.79
N LYS A 106 0.98 13.49 15.73
CA LYS A 106 1.99 14.10 14.83
C LYS A 106 3.42 13.61 15.09
N ALA A 107 3.69 13.15 16.31
CA ALA A 107 5.00 12.60 16.71
C ALA A 107 5.22 11.15 16.26
N HIS A 108 4.17 10.46 15.79
CA HIS A 108 4.31 9.12 15.20
C HIS A 108 5.21 9.16 13.97
N ARG A 109 5.95 8.09 13.78
CA ARG A 109 7.07 8.08 12.84
C ARG A 109 6.60 7.80 11.43
N SER A 110 7.16 8.55 10.48
CA SER A 110 6.96 8.33 9.04
C SER A 110 8.26 7.89 8.39
N PHE A 111 8.15 6.96 7.44
CA PHE A 111 9.27 6.41 6.67
C PHE A 111 9.05 6.58 5.18
N THR A 112 10.13 6.83 4.44
CA THR A 112 10.10 6.87 2.96
C THR A 112 10.04 5.45 2.39
N PRO A 113 9.70 5.28 1.10
CA PRO A 113 9.74 3.97 0.45
C PRO A 113 11.09 3.25 0.64
N GLU A 114 12.20 3.98 0.51
CA GLU A 114 13.54 3.39 0.68
C GLU A 114 13.80 2.91 2.11
N CYS A 115 13.35 3.64 3.15
CA CYS A 115 13.52 3.16 4.51
C CYS A 115 12.59 1.97 4.79
N VAL A 116 11.37 1.97 4.21
CA VAL A 116 10.40 0.86 4.34
C VAL A 116 10.95 -0.43 3.74
N SER A 117 11.54 -0.40 2.53
CA SER A 117 12.08 -1.62 1.89
C SER A 117 13.22 -2.29 2.67
N LYS A 118 13.86 -1.55 3.58
CA LYS A 118 14.96 -2.03 4.43
C LYS A 118 14.54 -2.26 5.88
N MET A 119 13.25 -2.10 6.20
CA MET A 119 12.74 -2.02 7.57
C MET A 119 13.10 -3.25 8.41
N MET A 120 13.00 -4.46 7.85
CA MET A 120 13.33 -5.70 8.56
C MET A 120 14.81 -5.91 8.83
N ASN A 121 15.69 -5.17 8.15
CA ASN A 121 17.14 -5.22 8.33
C ASN A 121 17.67 -4.05 9.16
N ASP A 122 16.81 -3.10 9.53
CA ASP A 122 17.17 -1.95 10.35
C ASP A 122 17.15 -2.33 11.83
N SER A 123 18.31 -2.24 12.48
CA SER A 123 18.48 -2.49 13.92
C SER A 123 18.40 -1.23 14.78
N THR A 124 18.06 -0.09 14.19
CA THR A 124 17.90 1.18 14.91
C THR A 124 16.67 1.13 15.80
N VAL A 125 16.85 1.45 17.08
CA VAL A 125 15.73 1.61 18.01
C VAL A 125 15.09 2.98 17.79
N TYR A 126 13.79 2.99 17.49
CA TYR A 126 13.00 4.20 17.29
C TYR A 126 11.99 4.38 18.41
N PHE A 127 11.68 5.65 18.69
CA PHE A 127 10.46 6.01 19.41
C PHE A 127 9.26 5.96 18.45
N TRP A 128 8.26 5.14 18.79
CA TRP A 128 7.03 4.93 18.01
C TRP A 128 5.80 5.60 18.63
N GLY A 129 5.88 5.98 19.91
CA GLY A 129 4.77 6.51 20.67
C GLY A 129 4.88 6.13 22.14
N THR A 130 3.75 6.10 22.83
CA THR A 130 3.66 5.71 24.24
C THR A 130 2.62 4.61 24.38
N TYR A 131 2.89 3.60 25.21
CA TYR A 131 1.91 2.57 25.53
C TYR A 131 0.68 3.18 26.20
N ASP A 132 -0.49 2.78 25.74
CA ASP A 132 -1.74 3.08 26.43
C ASP A 132 -1.76 2.39 27.81
N GLY A 133 -2.42 3.02 28.79
CA GLY A 133 -2.42 2.62 30.19
C GLY A 133 -1.16 3.03 30.96
N SER A 134 0.03 2.55 30.57
CA SER A 134 1.26 2.82 31.34
C SER A 134 1.92 4.17 31.04
N GLY A 135 1.74 4.71 29.83
CA GLY A 135 2.40 5.94 29.37
C GLY A 135 3.90 5.80 29.07
N HIS A 136 4.49 4.61 29.21
CA HIS A 136 5.90 4.39 28.88
C HIS A 136 6.17 4.55 27.39
N ALA A 137 7.38 4.98 27.05
CA ALA A 137 7.81 5.10 25.65
C ALA A 137 7.87 3.73 24.96
N ILE A 138 7.40 3.68 23.72
CA ILE A 138 7.55 2.55 22.81
C ILE A 138 8.87 2.76 22.05
N GLU A 139 9.94 2.19 22.58
CA GLU A 139 11.28 2.24 21.99
C GLU A 139 11.64 0.85 21.44
N LEU A 140 11.45 0.65 20.13
CA LEU A 140 11.59 -0.64 19.46
C LEU A 140 12.37 -0.51 18.15
N THR A 141 13.06 -1.57 17.74
CA THR A 141 13.47 -1.73 16.34
C THR A 141 12.22 -1.93 15.45
N PRO A 142 12.30 -1.69 14.14
CA PRO A 142 11.16 -1.93 13.26
C PRO A 142 10.71 -3.39 13.22
N ALA A 143 11.62 -4.36 13.35
CA ALA A 143 11.27 -5.77 13.45
C ALA A 143 10.46 -6.09 14.71
N GLU A 144 10.86 -5.53 15.86
CA GLU A 144 10.10 -5.67 17.12
C GLU A 144 8.74 -4.94 17.06
N TYR A 145 8.69 -3.76 16.44
CA TYR A 145 7.44 -3.04 16.20
C TYR A 145 6.50 -3.83 15.28
N TYR A 146 7.04 -4.48 14.25
CA TYR A 146 6.28 -5.32 13.34
C TYR A 146 5.56 -6.44 14.09
N GLU A 147 6.30 -7.23 14.88
CA GLU A 147 5.73 -8.35 15.63
C GLU A 147 4.73 -7.89 16.70
N ARG A 148 5.00 -6.74 17.34
CA ARG A 148 4.21 -6.30 18.50
C ARG A 148 2.95 -5.52 18.14
N PHE A 149 2.98 -4.76 17.04
CA PHE A 149 1.90 -3.84 16.69
C PHE A 149 1.42 -4.08 15.26
N LEU A 150 2.32 -4.06 14.28
CA LEU A 150 1.93 -4.01 12.87
C LEU A 150 1.27 -5.29 12.36
N TYR A 151 1.77 -6.45 12.80
CA TYR A 151 1.30 -7.77 12.37
C TYR A 151 1.21 -8.74 13.56
N GLN A 152 0.59 -8.27 14.64
CA GLN A 152 0.35 -9.08 15.85
C GLN A 152 -0.64 -10.24 15.62
N LYS A 153 -1.42 -10.18 14.53
CA LYS A 153 -2.39 -11.19 14.10
C LYS A 153 -2.34 -11.33 12.58
N ASP A 154 -2.84 -12.46 12.07
CA ASP A 154 -2.84 -12.78 10.65
C ASP A 154 -3.95 -12.03 9.89
N PHE A 155 -3.75 -10.73 9.66
CA PHE A 155 -4.70 -9.85 8.97
C PHE A 155 -4.97 -10.27 7.52
N ALA A 156 -4.09 -11.03 6.89
CA ALA A 156 -4.32 -11.60 5.54
C ALA A 156 -5.54 -12.53 5.50
N ARG A 157 -5.93 -13.09 6.66
CA ARG A 157 -7.12 -13.94 6.81
C ARG A 157 -8.37 -13.18 7.24
N ALA A 158 -8.32 -11.85 7.37
CA ALA A 158 -9.49 -11.07 7.76
C ALA A 158 -10.60 -11.19 6.70
N GLU A 159 -11.78 -11.63 7.13
CA GLU A 159 -13.00 -11.63 6.32
C GLU A 159 -13.77 -10.31 6.45
N ASP A 160 -13.59 -9.62 7.59
CA ASP A 160 -14.23 -8.33 7.87
C ASP A 160 -13.32 -7.19 7.40
N ILE A 161 -13.59 -6.70 6.18
CA ILE A 161 -12.83 -5.64 5.53
C ILE A 161 -13.77 -4.47 5.25
N HIS A 162 -13.42 -3.29 5.78
CA HIS A 162 -14.24 -2.08 5.69
C HIS A 162 -13.55 -1.02 4.85
N PHE A 163 -14.29 -0.36 3.96
CA PHE A 163 -13.82 0.78 3.17
C PHE A 163 -14.55 2.04 3.62
N ASP A 164 -13.79 3.07 4.03
CA ASP A 164 -14.30 4.36 4.56
C ASP A 164 -15.35 4.22 5.68
N GLN A 165 -15.30 3.11 6.42
CA GLN A 165 -16.18 2.83 7.55
C GLN A 165 -15.31 2.56 8.78
N LEU A 166 -14.64 3.61 9.26
CA LEU A 166 -13.90 3.57 10.52
C LEU A 166 -14.90 3.38 11.67
N THR A 167 -15.04 2.15 12.15
CA THR A 167 -15.98 1.84 13.22
C THR A 167 -15.34 2.15 14.57
N GLU A 168 -15.94 3.04 15.35
CA GLU A 168 -15.52 3.23 16.75
C GLU A 168 -15.82 1.95 17.54
N ARG A 169 -14.77 1.28 18.04
CA ARG A 169 -14.88 0.06 18.85
C ARG A 169 -14.28 0.28 20.23
N GLY A 170 -15.08 -0.02 21.26
CA GLY A 170 -14.64 0.08 22.66
C GLY A 170 -14.39 1.53 23.11
N ASN A 171 -13.21 1.78 23.67
CA ASN A 171 -12.80 3.08 24.21
C ASN A 171 -11.90 3.87 23.25
N THR A 172 -11.73 3.39 22.02
CA THR A 172 -10.77 3.98 21.09
C THR A 172 -11.29 5.31 20.54
N LEU A 173 -10.51 6.38 20.75
CA LEU A 173 -10.71 7.65 20.08
C LEU A 173 -10.01 7.63 18.71
N HIS A 174 -10.78 7.77 17.64
CA HIS A 174 -10.26 7.88 16.28
C HIS A 174 -10.15 9.35 15.86
N ASN A 175 -9.04 9.71 15.21
CA ASN A 175 -8.85 11.04 14.59
C ASN A 175 -8.23 10.94 13.19
N ALA A 176 -8.33 9.76 12.55
CA ALA A 176 -7.68 9.49 11.28
C ALA A 176 -8.16 10.45 10.19
N ASP A 177 -9.47 10.75 10.13
CA ASP A 177 -10.05 11.70 9.17
C ASP A 177 -9.52 13.13 9.36
N GLU A 178 -9.25 13.55 10.59
CA GLU A 178 -8.66 14.86 10.88
C GLU A 178 -7.19 14.94 10.42
N VAL A 179 -6.48 13.82 10.52
CA VAL A 179 -5.05 13.75 10.19
C VAL A 179 -4.81 13.52 8.70
N TYR A 180 -5.71 12.80 8.02
CA TYR A 180 -5.65 12.48 6.59
C TYR A 180 -6.97 12.89 5.90
N PRO A 181 -7.25 14.20 5.77
CA PRO A 181 -8.54 14.69 5.27
C PRO A 181 -8.82 14.36 3.79
N ASP A 182 -7.77 13.98 3.04
CA ASP A 182 -7.85 13.63 1.62
C ASP A 182 -7.70 12.12 1.36
N ALA A 183 -7.67 11.30 2.42
CA ALA A 183 -7.44 9.88 2.32
C ALA A 183 -8.73 9.07 2.30
N HIS A 184 -8.66 7.91 1.65
CA HIS A 184 -9.59 6.80 1.86
C HIS A 184 -8.97 5.78 2.80
N PHE A 185 -9.80 5.07 3.54
CA PHE A 185 -9.37 4.11 4.56
C PHE A 185 -9.81 2.70 4.22
N VAL A 186 -8.92 1.74 4.46
CA VAL A 186 -9.26 0.31 4.45
C VAL A 186 -8.90 -0.28 5.81
N GLU A 187 -9.87 -0.86 6.49
CA GLU A 187 -9.69 -1.55 7.77
C GLU A 187 -9.77 -3.07 7.56
N PHE A 188 -8.79 -3.80 8.08
CA PHE A 188 -8.81 -5.25 8.20
C PHE A 188 -9.08 -5.58 9.67
N HIS A 189 -10.31 -5.98 9.97
CA HIS A 189 -10.74 -6.29 11.32
C HIS A 189 -10.67 -7.80 11.60
N LEU A 190 -10.10 -8.15 12.75
CA LEU A 190 -10.14 -9.49 13.30
C LEU A 190 -10.95 -9.44 14.61
N PRO A 191 -12.10 -10.15 14.67
CA PRO A 191 -12.91 -10.18 15.87
C PRO A 191 -12.14 -10.85 17.01
N GLY A 192 -12.46 -10.44 18.25
CA GLY A 192 -11.93 -11.09 19.44
C GLY A 192 -12.50 -12.50 19.60
N SER A 193 -11.71 -13.37 20.20
CA SER A 193 -12.05 -14.74 20.54
C SER A 193 -13.03 -14.81 21.72
N GLU A 194 -13.89 -15.83 21.73
CA GLU A 194 -14.77 -16.10 22.88
C GLU A 194 -13.96 -16.42 24.16
N GLU A 195 -12.81 -17.08 24.02
CA GLU A 195 -11.91 -17.45 25.11
C GLU A 195 -11.48 -16.23 25.95
N LEU A 196 -11.23 -15.10 25.27
CA LEU A 196 -10.84 -13.85 25.89
C LEU A 196 -12.01 -12.87 26.00
N ALA A 197 -13.25 -13.35 25.97
CA ALA A 197 -14.47 -12.55 26.03
C ALA A 197 -14.51 -11.41 24.98
N GLY A 198 -13.90 -11.65 23.82
CA GLY A 198 -13.76 -10.67 22.75
C GLY A 198 -12.68 -9.60 22.99
N MET A 199 -11.92 -9.66 24.09
CA MET A 199 -10.95 -8.62 24.48
C MET A 199 -9.61 -8.73 23.74
N ASP A 200 -9.50 -9.54 22.70
CA ASP A 200 -8.33 -9.66 21.84
C ASP A 200 -8.63 -9.31 20.38
N TRP A 201 -9.66 -8.51 20.13
CA TRP A 201 -9.89 -7.97 18.80
C TRP A 201 -8.74 -7.04 18.38
N ALA A 202 -8.48 -6.98 17.07
CA ALA A 202 -7.49 -6.08 16.49
C ALA A 202 -7.93 -5.65 15.09
N SER A 203 -7.53 -4.45 14.71
CA SER A 203 -7.72 -3.90 13.37
C SER A 203 -6.43 -3.29 12.85
N LEU A 204 -6.13 -3.54 11.57
CA LEU A 204 -5.12 -2.83 10.80
C LEU A 204 -5.82 -1.88 9.84
N ILE A 205 -5.65 -0.57 10.05
CA ILE A 205 -6.26 0.48 9.25
C ILE A 205 -5.17 1.12 8.37
N MET A 206 -5.43 1.19 7.07
CA MET A 206 -4.53 1.80 6.10
C MET A 206 -5.17 3.02 5.46
N ALA A 207 -4.43 4.13 5.44
CA ALA A 207 -4.86 5.39 4.82
C ALA A 207 -4.17 5.55 3.46
N PHE A 208 -4.96 5.79 2.41
CA PHE A 208 -4.51 5.94 1.03
C PHE A 208 -4.85 7.32 0.48
N GLU A 209 -3.87 7.99 -0.11
CA GLU A 209 -4.06 9.27 -0.78
C GLU A 209 -3.65 9.19 -2.26
N LYS A 210 -4.29 10.02 -3.08
CA LYS A 210 -4.01 10.08 -4.52
C LYS A 210 -2.83 11.01 -4.80
N TRP A 211 -1.84 10.52 -5.54
CA TRP A 211 -0.73 11.31 -6.05
C TRP A 211 -0.44 10.96 -7.51
N ASN A 212 -0.40 11.97 -8.39
CA ASN A 212 -0.19 11.79 -9.83
C ASN A 212 -1.12 10.74 -10.50
N GLY A 213 -2.36 10.63 -10.02
CA GLY A 213 -3.36 9.70 -10.55
C GLY A 213 -3.27 8.27 -10.01
N GLN A 214 -2.37 7.99 -9.07
CA GLN A 214 -2.24 6.68 -8.40
C GLN A 214 -2.49 6.80 -6.89
N TRP A 215 -2.96 5.73 -6.26
CA TRP A 215 -3.24 5.67 -4.83
C TRP A 215 -2.05 5.11 -4.06
N TYR A 216 -1.59 5.86 -3.06
CA TYR A 216 -0.44 5.51 -2.24
C TYR A 216 -0.80 5.47 -0.77
N LEU A 217 -0.19 4.53 -0.06
CA LEU A 217 -0.23 4.39 1.38
C LEU A 217 0.49 5.56 2.05
N VAL A 218 -0.22 6.26 2.95
CA VAL A 218 0.31 7.37 3.77
C VAL A 218 0.23 7.10 5.27
N GLY A 219 -0.58 6.13 5.70
CA GLY A 219 -0.73 5.77 7.10
C GLY A 219 -0.99 4.27 7.29
N MET A 220 -0.35 3.69 8.30
CA MET A 220 -0.64 2.38 8.89
C MET A 220 -0.97 2.61 10.36
N ILE A 221 -2.19 2.29 10.75
CA ILE A 221 -2.76 2.62 12.05
C ILE A 221 -3.28 1.32 12.66
N GLN A 222 -2.87 1.03 13.88
CA GLN A 222 -3.42 -0.11 14.62
C GLN A 222 -4.56 0.34 15.50
N ASP A 223 -5.59 -0.50 15.60
CA ASP A 223 -6.57 -0.41 16.66
C ASP A 223 -6.66 -1.78 17.34
N GLN A 224 -6.75 -1.79 18.66
CA GLN A 224 -6.80 -3.02 19.41
C GLN A 224 -7.41 -2.75 20.78
N TRP A 225 -7.93 -3.82 21.38
CA TRP A 225 -8.34 -3.72 22.77
C TRP A 225 -7.13 -3.39 23.66
N THR A 226 -7.31 -2.39 24.52
CA THR A 226 -6.35 -1.98 25.55
C THR A 226 -7.06 -1.86 26.90
N ILE A 227 -6.31 -2.03 28.00
CA ILE A 227 -6.79 -2.08 29.40
C ILE A 227 -6.66 -0.71 30.06
#